data_AF-A0A0G4I5Y5-F1
#
_entry.id   AF-A0A0G4I5Y5-F1
#
_cell.length_a   1.000
_cell.length_b   1.000
_cell.length_c   1.000
_cell.angle_alpha   90.00
_cell.angle_beta   90.00
_cell.angle_gamma   90.00
#
_symmetry.space_group_name_H-M   'P 1'
#
loop_
_entity.id
_entity.type
_entity.pdbx_description
1 polymer ?
#
loop_
_entity_poly.entity_id
_entity_poly.type
_entity_poly.pdbx_seq_one_letter_code
_entity_poly.pdbx_strand_id
1 'polypeptide(L)'
;RKRHAEIIPAVGRLVREEESTRLRCRALYALGKVFDSEILDEEEDGEWMEKYLPPVIQEVLIPAIEGGATEVQELGLAVAGAVAEVSGERFAPFYGTFMGAVKTILQRAGQKELRGLCETAIELAGHLCVAVGHERFKEV
;
A
#
# COMPACT_ATOMS: atom_id res chain seq x y z
N ARG A 1 -5.35 20.13 -11.02
CA ARG A 1 -4.68 18.97 -10.41
C ARG A 1 -3.18 18.96 -10.79
N LYS A 2 -2.28 19.72 -10.14
CA LYS A 2 -0.83 19.80 -10.50
C LYS A 2 0.15 19.63 -9.32
N ARG A 3 -0.35 19.40 -8.10
CA ARG A 3 0.48 19.37 -6.89
C ARG A 3 0.94 17.98 -6.48
N HIS A 4 0.57 16.93 -7.22
CA HIS A 4 1.03 15.56 -6.96
C HIS A 4 2.56 15.47 -6.93
N ALA A 5 3.25 16.26 -7.76
CA ALA A 5 4.72 16.36 -7.79
C ALA A 5 5.35 16.96 -6.51
N GLU A 6 4.59 17.73 -5.73
CA GLU A 6 5.03 18.28 -4.45
C GLU A 6 4.56 17.40 -3.29
N ILE A 7 3.28 16.99 -3.34
CA ILE A 7 2.58 16.30 -2.24
C ILE A 7 3.11 14.88 -2.07
N ILE A 8 3.19 14.09 -3.13
CA ILE A 8 3.58 12.67 -3.01
C ILE A 8 5.00 12.54 -2.44
N PRO A 9 6.03 13.26 -2.94
CA PRO A 9 7.36 13.16 -2.35
C PRO A 9 7.42 13.69 -0.92
N ALA A 10 6.69 14.76 -0.60
CA ALA A 10 6.67 15.33 0.75
C ALA A 10 6.03 14.37 1.77
N VAL A 11 4.87 13.81 1.43
CA VAL A 11 4.18 12.84 2.28
C VAL A 11 4.98 11.55 2.39
N GLY A 12 5.58 11.06 1.28
CA GLY A 12 6.46 9.90 1.29
C GLY A 12 7.64 10.06 2.25
N ARG A 13 8.29 11.23 2.27
CA ARG A 13 9.34 11.54 3.27
C ARG A 13 8.81 11.46 4.70
N LEU A 14 7.64 12.04 4.98
CA LEU A 14 7.03 11.99 6.32
C LEU A 14 6.74 10.55 6.77
N VAL A 15 6.36 9.64 5.88
CA VAL A 15 6.15 8.22 6.25
C VAL A 15 7.47 7.53 6.65
N ARG A 16 8.58 7.90 5.99
CA ARG A 16 9.90 7.25 6.17
C ARG A 16 10.72 7.82 7.32
N GLU A 17 10.73 9.14 7.46
CA GLU A 17 11.70 9.88 8.28
C GLU A 17 11.14 10.29 9.64
N GLU A 18 9.82 10.33 9.80
CA GLU A 18 9.18 10.75 11.05
C GLU A 18 9.30 9.69 12.14
N GLU A 19 9.65 10.08 13.36
CA GLU A 19 9.81 9.15 14.48
C GLU A 19 8.45 8.78 15.11
N SER A 20 7.51 9.73 15.12
CA SER A 20 6.20 9.52 15.74
C SER A 20 5.33 8.60 14.89
N THR A 21 5.06 7.38 15.37
CA THR A 21 4.10 6.41 14.79
C THR A 21 2.80 7.08 14.35
N ARG A 22 2.22 7.94 15.19
CA ARG A 22 0.97 8.66 14.90
C ARG A 22 1.07 9.57 13.68
N LEU A 23 2.22 10.22 13.48
CA LEU A 23 2.43 11.14 12.36
C LEU A 23 2.72 10.36 11.08
N ARG A 24 3.49 9.27 11.17
CA ARG A 24 3.66 8.31 10.07
C ARG A 24 2.32 7.76 9.59
N CYS A 25 1.44 7.35 10.51
CA CYS A 25 0.10 6.86 10.16
C CYS A 25 -0.73 7.95 9.46
N ARG A 26 -0.70 9.20 9.95
CA ARG A 26 -1.38 10.31 9.27
C ARG A 26 -0.84 10.59 7.87
N ALA A 27 0.47 10.50 7.69
CA ALA A 27 1.10 10.63 6.39
C ALA A 27 0.70 9.48 5.44
N LEU A 28 0.70 8.23 5.92
CA LEU A 28 0.21 7.07 5.14
C LEU A 28 -1.25 7.24 4.73
N TYR A 29 -2.11 7.67 5.65
CA TYR A 29 -3.52 7.94 5.35
C TYR A 29 -3.67 9.02 4.27
N ALA A 30 -2.94 10.12 4.40
CA ALA A 30 -2.93 11.19 3.41
C ALA A 30 -2.43 10.69 2.04
N LEU A 31 -1.42 9.82 2.01
CA LEU A 31 -0.91 9.19 0.80
C LEU A 31 -1.98 8.29 0.15
N GLY A 32 -2.66 7.44 0.92
CA GLY A 32 -3.75 6.63 0.41
C GLY A 32 -4.87 7.47 -0.21
N LYS A 33 -5.18 8.62 0.39
CA LYS A 33 -6.14 9.58 -0.18
C LYS A 33 -5.69 10.25 -1.48
N VAL A 34 -4.39 10.31 -1.77
CA VAL A 34 -3.93 10.75 -3.10
C VAL A 34 -4.24 9.70 -4.18
N PHE A 35 -4.34 8.43 -3.79
CA PHE A 35 -4.64 7.30 -4.68
C PHE A 35 -6.09 6.81 -4.57
N ASP A 36 -7.02 7.66 -4.10
CA ASP A 36 -8.43 7.31 -3.92
C ASP A 36 -9.19 7.43 -5.26
N SER A 37 -10.02 6.45 -5.59
CA SER A 37 -10.80 6.40 -6.85
C SER A 37 -11.84 7.52 -6.94
N GLU A 38 -12.30 8.08 -5.80
CA GLU A 38 -13.18 9.25 -5.82
C GLU A 38 -12.45 10.54 -6.26
N ILE A 39 -11.12 10.54 -6.16
CA ILE A 39 -10.28 11.72 -6.43
C ILE A 39 -9.62 11.62 -7.80
N LEU A 40 -9.23 10.40 -8.20
CA LEU A 40 -8.51 10.10 -9.42
C LEU A 40 -9.45 9.87 -10.60
N ASP A 41 -9.08 10.48 -11.73
CA ASP A 41 -9.68 10.22 -13.03
C ASP A 41 -8.66 9.45 -13.88
N GLU A 42 -8.94 8.19 -14.23
CA GLU A 42 -7.96 7.34 -14.90
C GLU A 42 -7.49 7.89 -16.25
N GLU A 43 -8.34 8.63 -16.97
CA GLU A 43 -7.99 9.23 -18.26
C GLU A 43 -7.08 10.44 -18.10
N GLU A 44 -7.29 11.25 -17.05
CA GLU A 44 -6.48 12.46 -16.79
C GLU A 44 -5.20 12.17 -15.97
N ASP A 45 -5.26 11.20 -15.07
CA ASP A 45 -4.25 10.99 -14.03
C ASP A 45 -3.29 9.82 -14.32
N GLY A 46 -3.56 9.02 -15.35
CA GLY A 46 -2.79 7.82 -15.72
C GLY A 46 -1.28 8.06 -15.85
N GLU A 47 -0.86 9.14 -16.52
CA GLU A 47 0.56 9.42 -16.77
C GLU A 47 1.35 9.68 -15.48
N TRP A 48 0.78 10.45 -14.54
CA TRP A 48 1.50 10.67 -13.28
C TRP A 48 1.37 9.48 -12.34
N MET A 49 0.27 8.72 -12.38
CA MET A 49 0.18 7.47 -11.64
C MET A 49 1.30 6.53 -12.03
N GLU A 50 1.54 6.30 -13.33
CA GLU A 50 2.65 5.45 -13.79
C GLU A 50 4.02 5.95 -13.32
N LYS A 51 4.19 7.28 -13.23
CA LYS A 51 5.42 7.90 -12.74
C LYS A 51 5.63 7.72 -11.23
N TYR A 52 4.58 7.89 -10.43
CA TYR A 52 4.69 7.95 -8.96
C TYR A 52 4.35 6.63 -8.26
N LEU A 53 3.62 5.73 -8.90
CA LEU A 53 3.23 4.44 -8.32
C LEU A 53 4.45 3.58 -7.94
N PRO A 54 5.45 3.34 -8.82
CA PRO A 54 6.62 2.55 -8.45
C PRO A 54 7.39 3.09 -7.23
N PRO A 55 7.79 4.38 -7.16
CA PRO A 55 8.52 4.88 -5.99
C PRO A 55 7.63 4.92 -4.73
N VAL A 56 6.33 5.18 -4.84
CA VAL A 56 5.42 5.09 -3.69
C VAL A 56 5.39 3.67 -3.13
N ILE A 57 5.27 2.66 -3.98
CA ILE A 57 5.25 1.27 -3.52
C ILE A 57 6.60 0.87 -2.92
N GLN A 58 7.68 1.08 -3.66
CA GLN A 58 9.01 0.58 -3.32
C GLN A 58 9.66 1.33 -2.17
N GLU A 59 9.52 2.65 -2.12
CA GLU A 59 10.20 3.47 -1.13
C GLU A 59 9.33 3.78 0.09
N VAL A 60 8.00 3.69 -0.02
CA VAL A 60 7.10 4.10 1.06
C VAL A 60 6.30 2.93 1.63
N LEU A 61 5.51 2.24 0.81
CA LEU A 61 4.57 1.21 1.31
C LEU A 61 5.29 -0.05 1.79
N ILE A 62 6.22 -0.61 1.00
CA ILE A 62 6.96 -1.81 1.38
C ILE A 62 7.75 -1.58 2.68
N PRO A 63 8.56 -0.51 2.84
CA PRO A 63 9.27 -0.27 4.09
C PRO A 63 8.35 -0.01 5.29
N ALA A 64 7.18 0.62 5.08
CA ALA A 64 6.19 0.81 6.14
C ALA A 64 5.62 -0.53 6.65
N ILE A 65 5.38 -1.48 5.75
CA ILE A 65 4.85 -2.82 6.06
C ILE A 65 5.91 -3.72 6.69
N GLU A 66 7.14 -3.71 6.18
CA GLU A 66 8.19 -4.62 6.66
C GLU A 66 8.86 -4.16 7.97
N GLY A 67 8.98 -2.86 8.19
CA GLY A 67 9.76 -2.28 9.30
C GLY A 67 9.00 -1.36 10.26
N GLY A 68 7.69 -1.15 10.05
CA GLY A 68 6.88 -0.27 10.89
C GLY A 68 6.52 -0.86 12.26
N ALA A 69 6.08 0.02 13.18
CA ALA A 69 5.25 -0.42 14.31
C ALA A 69 3.95 -1.04 13.79
N THR A 70 3.30 -1.92 14.56
CA THR A 70 2.12 -2.67 14.11
C THR A 70 1.05 -1.78 13.48
N GLU A 71 0.77 -0.61 14.03
CA GLU A 71 -0.21 0.35 13.50
C GLU A 71 0.19 0.95 12.15
N VAL A 72 1.49 1.12 11.92
CA VAL A 72 2.04 1.57 10.63
C VAL A 72 1.98 0.44 9.61
N GLN A 73 2.25 -0.80 10.03
CA GLN A 73 2.14 -1.97 9.17
C GLN A 73 0.69 -2.20 8.73
N GLU A 74 -0.25 -2.21 9.68
CA GLU A 74 -1.70 -2.33 9.42
C GLU A 74 -2.16 -1.27 8.41
N LEU A 75 -1.87 0.00 8.68
CA LEU A 75 -2.28 1.06 7.76
C LEU A 75 -1.55 0.99 6.41
N GLY A 76 -0.28 0.57 6.40
CA GLY A 76 0.48 0.34 5.18
C GLY A 76 -0.17 -0.73 4.28
N LEU A 77 -0.64 -1.84 4.87
CA LEU A 77 -1.37 -2.88 4.15
C LEU A 77 -2.70 -2.36 3.59
N ALA A 78 -3.48 -1.63 4.40
CA ALA A 78 -4.76 -1.07 3.97
C ALA A 78 -4.58 -0.07 2.81
N VAL A 79 -3.59 0.83 2.91
CA VAL A 79 -3.26 1.78 1.85
C VAL A 79 -2.77 1.05 0.60
N ALA A 80 -1.96 0.00 0.74
CA ALA A 80 -1.54 -0.81 -0.40
C ALA A 80 -2.73 -1.48 -1.11
N GLY A 81 -3.75 -1.92 -0.37
CA GLY A 81 -4.99 -2.48 -0.94
C GLY A 81 -5.74 -1.45 -1.79
N ALA A 82 -5.95 -0.25 -1.24
CA ALA A 82 -6.59 0.85 -1.98
C ALA A 82 -5.79 1.26 -3.23
N VAL A 83 -4.46 1.36 -3.11
CA VAL A 83 -3.58 1.67 -4.25
C VAL A 83 -3.64 0.57 -5.31
N ALA A 84 -3.70 -0.71 -4.93
CA ALA A 84 -3.81 -1.83 -5.85
C ALA A 84 -5.13 -1.81 -6.62
N GLU A 85 -6.23 -1.49 -5.94
CA GLU A 85 -7.57 -1.39 -6.55
C GLU A 85 -7.62 -0.31 -7.64
N VAL A 86 -7.04 0.86 -7.38
CA VAL A 86 -7.02 1.95 -8.37
C VAL A 86 -5.99 1.76 -9.46
N SER A 87 -4.87 1.09 -9.16
CA SER A 87 -3.78 0.89 -10.12
C SER A 87 -4.03 -0.29 -11.08
N GLY A 88 -4.90 -1.23 -10.71
CA GLY A 88 -5.23 -2.41 -11.51
C GLY A 88 -3.99 -3.16 -11.98
N GLU A 89 -3.90 -3.43 -13.29
CA GLU A 89 -2.77 -4.15 -13.90
C GLU A 89 -1.41 -3.46 -13.68
N ARG A 90 -1.38 -2.14 -13.48
CA ARG A 90 -0.13 -1.40 -13.17
C ARG A 90 0.49 -1.84 -11.85
N PHE A 91 -0.30 -2.45 -10.95
CA PHE A 91 0.17 -3.00 -9.69
C PHE A 91 0.81 -4.39 -9.84
N ALA A 92 0.54 -5.11 -10.94
CA ALA A 92 0.96 -6.49 -11.14
C ALA A 92 2.47 -6.75 -10.89
N PRO A 93 3.41 -5.86 -11.27
CA PRO A 93 4.84 -6.06 -10.99
C PRO A 93 5.19 -6.21 -9.50
N PHE A 94 4.36 -5.67 -8.60
CA PHE A 94 4.61 -5.64 -7.16
C PHE A 94 3.90 -6.76 -6.40
N TYR A 95 3.01 -7.51 -7.07
CA TYR A 95 2.15 -8.52 -6.48
C TYR A 95 2.91 -9.56 -5.64
N GLY A 96 3.98 -10.13 -6.19
CA GLY A 96 4.79 -11.14 -5.49
C GLY A 96 5.41 -10.61 -4.20
N THR A 97 5.82 -9.33 -4.18
CA THR A 97 6.37 -8.68 -2.99
C THR A 97 5.31 -8.57 -1.89
N PHE A 98 4.12 -8.06 -2.22
CA PHE A 98 3.05 -7.93 -1.22
C PHE A 98 2.51 -9.27 -0.74
N MET A 99 2.38 -10.28 -1.61
CA MET A 99 2.00 -11.63 -1.18
C MET A 99 3.06 -12.28 -0.28
N GLY A 100 4.35 -12.02 -0.52
CA GLY A 100 5.43 -12.41 0.37
C GLY A 100 5.29 -11.78 1.77
N ALA A 101 4.98 -10.49 1.82
CA ALA A 101 4.71 -9.79 3.08
C ALA A 101 3.48 -10.36 3.81
N VAL A 102 2.36 -10.57 3.10
CA VAL A 102 1.15 -11.20 3.65
C VAL A 102 1.48 -12.57 4.25
N LYS A 103 2.17 -13.44 3.51
CA LYS A 103 2.54 -14.78 3.99
C LYS A 103 3.38 -14.71 5.27
N THR A 104 4.34 -13.79 5.33
CA THR A 104 5.20 -13.58 6.49
C THR A 104 4.39 -13.14 7.72
N ILE A 105 3.41 -12.25 7.53
CA ILE A 105 2.51 -11.79 8.59
C ILE A 105 1.62 -12.92 9.08
N LEU A 106 0.99 -13.67 8.17
CA LEU A 106 0.04 -14.74 8.53
C LEU A 106 0.72 -15.94 9.23
N GLN A 107 2.02 -16.15 8.99
CA GLN A 107 2.81 -17.12 9.78
C GLN A 107 2.86 -16.77 11.28
N ARG A 108 2.51 -15.53 11.67
CA ARG A 108 2.49 -15.04 13.05
C ARG A 108 1.08 -14.97 13.66
N ALA A 109 0.04 -15.44 12.96
CA ALA A 109 -1.37 -15.31 13.34
C ALA A 109 -1.80 -15.95 14.68
N GLY A 110 -0.90 -16.70 15.34
CA GLY A 110 -1.13 -17.21 16.70
C GLY A 110 -0.93 -16.19 17.82
N GLN A 111 -0.40 -15.00 17.54
CA GLN A 111 -0.14 -13.94 18.53
C GLN A 111 -1.36 -13.01 18.61
N LYS A 112 -1.98 -12.91 19.78
CA LYS A 112 -3.24 -12.17 19.98
C LYS A 112 -3.09 -10.69 19.61
N GLU A 113 -1.92 -10.12 19.89
CA GLU A 113 -1.56 -8.73 19.63
C GLU A 113 -1.42 -8.40 18.14
N LEU A 114 -1.29 -9.43 17.28
CA LEU A 114 -1.16 -9.29 15.83
C LEU A 114 -2.43 -9.67 15.07
N ARG A 115 -3.55 -9.90 15.76
CA ARG A 115 -4.79 -10.30 15.11
C ARG A 115 -5.26 -9.25 14.09
N GLY A 116 -5.24 -7.96 14.46
CA GLY A 116 -5.61 -6.86 13.55
C GLY A 116 -4.74 -6.85 12.30
N LEU A 117 -3.42 -6.88 12.48
CA LEU A 117 -2.46 -7.01 11.38
C LEU A 117 -2.71 -8.22 10.46
N CYS A 118 -3.09 -9.37 11.02
CA CYS A 118 -3.44 -10.55 10.22
C CYS A 118 -4.76 -10.37 9.47
N GLU A 119 -5.77 -9.74 10.08
CA GLU A 119 -7.04 -9.39 9.42
C GLU A 119 -6.78 -8.49 8.21
N THR A 120 -6.01 -7.41 8.39
CA THR A 120 -5.67 -6.50 7.29
C THR A 120 -4.79 -7.16 6.21
N ALA A 121 -3.91 -8.10 6.58
CA ALA A 121 -3.14 -8.85 5.60
C ALA A 121 -4.02 -9.78 4.73
N ILE A 122 -5.07 -10.38 5.31
CA ILE A 122 -6.06 -11.16 4.58
C ILE A 122 -6.86 -10.26 3.62
N GLU A 123 -7.29 -9.08 4.09
CA GLU A 123 -7.98 -8.09 3.26
C GLU A 123 -7.12 -7.67 2.06
N LEU A 124 -5.85 -7.34 2.29
CA LEU A 124 -4.92 -7.01 1.20
C LEU A 124 -4.82 -8.16 0.19
N ALA A 125 -4.68 -9.41 0.62
CA ALA A 125 -4.64 -10.55 -0.29
C ALA A 125 -5.89 -10.63 -1.18
N GLY A 126 -7.07 -10.31 -0.62
CA GLY A 126 -8.32 -10.20 -1.35
C GLY A 126 -8.29 -9.10 -2.42
N HIS A 127 -7.88 -7.89 -2.05
CA HIS A 127 -7.73 -6.78 -3.00
C HIS A 127 -6.75 -7.10 -4.13
N LEU A 128 -5.61 -7.72 -3.79
CA LEU A 128 -4.63 -8.12 -4.78
C LEU A 128 -5.19 -9.15 -5.76
N CYS A 129 -5.96 -10.14 -5.28
CA CYS A 129 -6.64 -11.13 -6.12
C CYS A 129 -7.55 -10.47 -7.16
N VAL A 130 -8.31 -9.44 -6.75
CA VAL A 130 -9.18 -8.67 -7.64
C VAL A 130 -8.34 -7.87 -8.65
N ALA A 131 -7.27 -7.22 -8.20
CA ALA A 131 -6.44 -6.36 -9.05
C ALA A 131 -5.64 -7.12 -10.11
N VAL A 132 -5.08 -8.30 -9.79
CA VAL A 132 -4.22 -9.06 -10.73
C VAL A 132 -4.94 -10.19 -11.45
N GLY A 133 -6.15 -10.52 -11.03
CA GLY A 133 -6.96 -11.59 -11.58
C GLY A 133 -6.54 -13.00 -11.13
N HIS A 134 -7.43 -13.94 -11.43
CA HIS A 134 -7.37 -15.32 -10.94
C HIS A 134 -6.08 -16.08 -11.30
N GLU A 135 -5.62 -15.97 -12.55
CA GLU A 135 -4.49 -16.76 -13.04
C GLU A 135 -3.21 -16.40 -12.30
N ARG A 136 -2.95 -15.09 -12.13
CA ARG A 136 -1.77 -14.61 -11.40
C ARG A 136 -1.87 -14.88 -9.90
N PHE A 137 -3.07 -14.87 -9.34
CA PHE A 137 -3.27 -15.18 -7.92
C PHE A 137 -2.92 -16.63 -7.55
N LYS A 138 -3.08 -17.58 -8.48
CA LYS A 138 -2.75 -19.01 -8.27
C LYS A 138 -1.26 -19.31 -8.20
N GLU A 139 -0.41 -18.41 -8.70
CA GLU A 139 1.03 -18.65 -8.90
C GLU A 139 1.87 -18.44 -7.62
N VAL A 140 1.25 -18.05 -6.50
CA VAL A 140 1.94 -17.57 -5.29
C VAL A 140 1.54 -18.34 -4.03
#